data_AF-A0A401G1F4-F1
#
_entry.id   AF-A0A401G1F4-F1
#
_cell.length_a   1.000
_cell.length_b   1.000
_cell.length_c   1.000
_cell.angle_alpha   90.00
_cell.angle_beta   90.00
_cell.angle_gamma   90.00
#
_symmetry.space_group_name_H-M   'P 1'
#
loop_
_entity.id
_entity.type
_entity.pdbx_description
1 polymer ?
#
loop_
_entity_poly.entity_id
_entity_poly.type
_entity_poly.pdbx_seq_one_letter_code
_entity_poly.pdbx_strand_id
1 'polypeptide(L)'
;MLPFIFPEWSAVLAAQSHYCGYYDLLEDGDINDDDIVDLKDAVLSLQITTGIYELPPICIYADINDDARIGTEETVYILRKISFE
;
A
#
# COMPACT_ATOMS: atom_id res chain seq x y z
N MET A 1 -47.13 4.68 -4.82
CA MET A 1 -46.44 5.86 -4.27
C MET A 1 -45.52 5.36 -3.16
N LEU A 2 -44.28 5.03 -3.52
CA LEU A 2 -43.23 4.62 -2.57
C LEU A 2 -42.45 5.88 -2.17
N PRO A 3 -42.04 6.06 -0.91
CA PRO A 3 -41.10 7.12 -0.56
C PRO A 3 -39.67 6.69 -0.93
N PHE A 4 -38.99 7.65 -1.54
CA PHE A 4 -37.63 7.63 -2.07
C PHE A 4 -36.63 7.73 -0.91
N ILE A 5 -35.89 6.66 -0.58
CA ILE A 5 -34.62 6.73 0.15
C ILE A 5 -33.70 5.66 -0.45
N PHE A 6 -32.78 6.10 -1.30
CA PHE A 6 -31.62 5.31 -1.68
C PHE A 6 -30.53 5.45 -0.61
N PRO A 7 -29.71 4.41 -0.37
CA PRO A 7 -28.29 4.67 -0.52
C PRO A 7 -27.68 3.60 -1.43
N GLU A 8 -27.49 3.98 -2.68
CA GLU A 8 -26.78 3.27 -3.74
C GLU A 8 -25.24 3.27 -3.59
N TRP A 9 -24.74 3.18 -2.36
CA TRP A 9 -23.29 3.28 -2.09
C TRP A 9 -22.58 1.92 -2.12
N SER A 10 -23.29 0.80 -1.97
CA SER A 10 -22.64 -0.53 -1.95
C SER A 10 -22.31 -1.09 -3.35
N ALA A 11 -22.88 -0.54 -4.42
CA ALA A 11 -22.67 -1.07 -5.78
C ALA A 11 -21.72 -0.22 -6.63
N VAL A 12 -21.61 1.09 -6.38
CA VAL A 12 -20.66 1.96 -7.09
C VAL A 12 -19.23 1.80 -6.54
N LEU A 13 -19.09 1.47 -5.25
CA LEU A 13 -17.78 1.19 -4.64
C LEU A 13 -17.21 -0.20 -4.98
N ALA A 14 -18.04 -1.16 -5.40
CA ALA A 14 -17.59 -2.51 -5.74
C ALA A 14 -16.87 -2.59 -7.11
N ALA A 15 -16.92 -1.53 -7.93
CA ALA A 15 -16.26 -1.49 -9.24
C ALA A 15 -14.89 -0.76 -9.23
N GLN A 16 -14.39 -0.35 -8.06
CA GLN A 16 -13.09 0.32 -7.90
C GLN A 16 -12.26 -0.30 -6.77
N SER A 17 -12.35 -1.61 -6.53
CA SER A 17 -11.52 -2.30 -5.53
C SER A 17 -10.07 -2.55 -5.99
N HIS A 18 -9.37 -1.47 -6.36
CA HIS A 18 -7.94 -1.29 -6.03
C HIS A 18 -7.85 -0.50 -4.71
N TYR A 19 -8.69 -0.86 -3.74
CA TYR A 19 -8.64 -0.32 -2.38
C TYR A 19 -7.82 -1.30 -1.55
N CYS A 20 -6.58 -0.89 -1.25
CA CYS A 20 -5.80 -1.33 -0.10
C CYS A 20 -6.75 -1.51 1.10
N GLY A 21 -6.64 -2.64 1.80
CA GLY A 21 -7.68 -3.25 2.63
C GLY A 21 -8.41 -2.35 3.63
N TYR A 22 -9.68 -2.65 3.84
CA TYR A 22 -10.59 -2.01 4.79
C TYR A 22 -10.28 -2.42 6.24
N TYR A 23 -9.07 -2.15 6.72
CA TYR A 23 -8.71 -2.13 8.15
C TYR A 23 -7.68 -1.02 8.37
N ASP A 24 -7.88 -0.24 9.41
CA ASP A 24 -7.05 0.87 9.90
C ASP A 24 -5.68 0.38 10.46
N LEU A 25 -5.13 -0.68 9.84
CA LEU A 25 -3.93 -1.42 10.22
C LEU A 25 -2.90 -1.46 9.08
N LEU A 26 -3.10 -0.65 8.04
CA LEU A 26 -2.10 -0.48 6.99
C LEU A 26 -0.88 0.18 7.58
N GLU A 27 0.17 -0.62 7.69
CA GLU A 27 1.44 -0.22 8.26
C GLU A 27 2.27 0.48 7.18
N ASP A 28 2.67 1.73 7.45
CA ASP A 28 3.58 2.47 6.58
C ASP A 28 4.82 1.61 6.27
N GLY A 29 5.12 1.45 4.98
CA GLY A 29 6.28 0.68 4.50
C GLY A 29 5.97 -0.78 4.13
N ASP A 30 4.73 -1.23 4.24
CA ASP A 30 4.30 -2.51 3.66
C ASP A 30 4.18 -2.36 2.15
N ILE A 31 5.11 -2.97 1.42
CA ILE A 31 5.18 -2.89 -0.05
C ILE A 31 4.37 -4.03 -0.68
N ASN A 32 4.13 -5.10 0.07
CA ASN A 32 3.64 -6.35 -0.45
C ASN A 32 2.20 -6.67 -0.03
N ASP A 33 1.58 -5.78 0.74
CA ASP A 33 0.19 -5.81 1.21
C ASP A 33 -0.08 -7.07 2.03
N ASP A 34 0.88 -7.46 2.88
CA ASP A 34 0.76 -8.58 3.82
C ASP A 34 0.56 -8.17 5.28
N ASP A 35 0.26 -6.89 5.53
CA ASP A 35 0.02 -6.25 6.83
C ASP A 35 1.23 -6.34 7.79
N ILE A 36 2.43 -6.60 7.26
CA ILE A 36 3.66 -6.76 8.02
C ILE A 36 4.73 -5.88 7.37
N VAL A 37 5.50 -5.14 8.18
CA VAL A 37 6.66 -4.39 7.68
C VAL A 37 7.92 -5.09 8.13
N ASP A 38 8.54 -5.84 7.23
CA ASP A 38 9.74 -6.62 7.53
C ASP A 38 10.87 -6.45 6.49
N LEU A 39 11.87 -7.32 6.57
CA LEU A 39 13.01 -7.28 5.65
C LEU A 39 12.61 -7.62 4.19
N LYS A 40 11.50 -8.33 3.98
CA LYS A 40 10.96 -8.67 2.66
C LYS A 40 10.51 -7.40 1.93
N ASP A 41 9.87 -6.46 2.62
CA ASP A 41 9.50 -5.16 2.04
C ASP A 41 10.74 -4.36 1.64
N ALA A 42 11.77 -4.32 2.50
CA ALA A 42 13.03 -3.66 2.18
C ALA A 42 13.72 -4.28 0.94
N VAL A 43 13.67 -5.61 0.81
CA VAL A 43 14.22 -6.30 -0.38
C VAL A 43 13.39 -5.99 -1.62
N LEU A 44 12.06 -5.98 -1.53
CA LEU A 44 11.17 -5.63 -2.64
C LEU A 44 11.44 -4.20 -3.12
N SER A 45 11.54 -3.25 -2.20
CA SER A 45 11.91 -1.85 -2.45
C SER A 45 13.19 -1.72 -3.30
N LEU A 46 14.24 -2.48 -2.94
CA LEU A 46 15.49 -2.52 -3.70
C LEU A 46 15.33 -3.20 -5.08
N GLN A 47 14.56 -4.29 -5.16
CA GLN A 47 14.31 -4.97 -6.44
C GLN A 47 13.57 -4.06 -7.42
N ILE A 48 12.63 -3.25 -6.95
CA ILE A 48 11.90 -2.25 -7.75
C ILE A 48 12.86 -1.19 -8.26
N THR A 49 13.74 -0.68 -7.38
CA THR A 49 14.77 0.30 -7.74
C THR A 49 15.66 -0.20 -8.88
N THR A 50 15.95 -1.51 -8.91
CA THR A 50 16.77 -2.14 -9.95
C THR A 50 16.02 -2.49 -11.24
N GLY A 51 14.69 -2.30 -11.28
CA GLY A 51 13.84 -2.69 -12.42
C GLY A 51 13.75 -4.21 -12.61
N ILE A 52 14.08 -5.00 -11.59
CA ILE A 52 13.97 -6.47 -11.60
C ILE A 52 12.50 -6.89 -11.40
N TYR A 53 11.70 -6.04 -10.77
CA TYR A 53 10.30 -6.29 -10.48
C TYR A 53 9.42 -5.13 -10.97
N GLU A 54 8.40 -5.43 -11.77
CA GLU A 54 7.31 -4.50 -12.04
C GLU A 54 6.27 -4.70 -10.93
N LEU A 55 6.03 -3.66 -10.13
CA LEU A 55 5.01 -3.74 -9.10
C LEU A 55 3.60 -3.85 -9.70
N PRO A 56 2.65 -4.46 -8.97
CA PRO A 56 1.24 -4.08 -9.04
C PRO A 56 1.05 -2.56 -8.85
N PRO A 57 -0.18 -2.01 -8.89
CA PRO A 57 -0.39 -0.60 -8.56
C PRO A 57 0.28 -0.26 -7.23
N ILE A 58 1.15 0.76 -7.22
CA ILE A 58 1.81 1.24 -6.00
C ILE A 58 0.72 1.61 -4.99
N CYS A 59 0.71 0.94 -3.83
CA CYS A 59 -0.19 1.35 -2.76
C CYS A 59 0.37 2.61 -2.10
N ILE A 60 -0.50 3.57 -1.78
CA ILE A 60 -0.13 4.89 -1.25
C ILE A 60 0.65 4.81 0.07
N TYR A 61 0.48 3.74 0.85
CA TYR A 61 1.15 3.54 2.13
C TYR A 61 2.56 2.97 2.00
N ALA A 62 2.88 2.43 0.82
CA ALA A 62 4.21 1.93 0.49
C ALA A 62 5.15 3.08 0.09
N ASP A 63 4.61 4.17 -0.49
CA ASP A 63 5.32 5.39 -0.86
C ASP A 63 5.38 6.33 0.35
N ILE A 64 6.54 6.41 1.00
CA ILE A 64 6.69 7.08 2.29
C ILE A 64 6.94 8.58 2.13
N ASN A 65 7.52 8.98 0.99
CA ASN A 65 7.91 10.36 0.74
C ASN A 65 6.95 11.08 -0.22
N ASP A 66 5.88 10.41 -0.66
CA ASP A 66 4.88 10.88 -1.63
C ASP A 66 5.51 11.29 -2.99
N ASP A 67 6.60 10.64 -3.41
CA ASP A 67 7.27 10.93 -4.68
C ASP A 67 6.72 10.15 -5.89
N ALA A 68 5.67 9.36 -5.65
CA ALA A 68 5.02 8.44 -6.57
C ALA A 68 5.92 7.30 -7.05
N ARG A 69 6.92 6.91 -6.25
CA ARG A 69 7.87 5.83 -6.54
C ARG A 69 8.15 5.02 -5.27
N ILE A 70 8.64 3.81 -5.48
CA ILE A 70 9.23 2.99 -4.42
C ILE A 70 10.71 2.87 -4.75
N GLY A 71 11.54 3.42 -3.85
CA GLY A 71 12.96 3.60 -4.06
C GLY A 71 13.79 3.33 -2.81
N THR A 72 15.00 3.87 -2.78
CA THR A 72 15.93 3.71 -1.66
C THR A 72 15.41 4.36 -0.37
N GLU A 73 14.55 5.35 -0.50
CA GLU A 73 13.93 6.13 0.55
C GLU A 73 13.03 5.23 1.41
N GLU A 74 12.17 4.44 0.78
CA GLU A 74 11.30 3.46 1.41
C GLU A 74 12.15 2.35 2.06
N THR A 75 13.20 1.88 1.38
CA THR A 75 14.13 0.89 1.96
C THR A 75 14.73 1.40 3.26
N VAL A 76 15.21 2.65 3.31
CA VAL A 76 15.79 3.25 4.52
C VAL A 76 14.74 3.39 5.62
N TYR A 77 13.52 3.78 5.26
CA TYR A 77 12.41 3.86 6.21
C TYR A 77 12.11 2.50 6.85
N ILE A 78 11.94 1.46 6.04
CA ILE A 78 11.64 0.09 6.50
C ILE A 78 12.77 -0.43 7.39
N LEU A 79 14.02 -0.32 6.95
CA LEU A 79 15.18 -0.76 7.73
C LEU A 79 15.29 -0.02 9.07
N ARG A 80 14.96 1.28 9.10
CA ARG A 80 14.90 2.03 10.35
C ARG A 80 13.80 1.49 11.25
N LYS A 81 12.59 1.28 10.71
CA LYS A 81 11.41 0.80 11.46
C LYS A 81 11.71 -0.55 12.14
N ILE A 82 12.17 -1.54 11.37
CA ILE A 82 12.47 -2.89 11.91
C ILE A 82 13.68 -2.93 12.85
N SER A 83 14.56 -1.93 12.82
CA SER A 83 15.72 -1.88 13.74
C SER A 83 15.35 -1.45 15.16
N PHE A 84 14.15 -0.89 15.35
CA PHE A 84 13.63 -0.46 16.65
C PHE A 84 12.55 -1.40 17.23
N GLU A 85 12.24 -2.50 16.53
CA GLU A 85 11.43 -3.62 17.02
C GLU A 85 12.28 -4.71 17.68
#